data_AF-A0A7L4CFD2-F1
#
_entry.id   AF-A0A7L4CFD2-F1
#
_cell.length_a   1.000
_cell.length_b   1.000
_cell.length_c   1.000
_cell.angle_alpha   90.00
_cell.angle_beta   90.00
_cell.angle_gamma   90.00
#
_symmetry.space_group_name_H-M   'P 1'
#
loop_
_entity.id
_entity.type
_entity.pdbx_description
1 polymer ?
#
loop_
_entity_poly.entity_id
_entity_poly.type
_entity_poly.pdbx_seq_one_letter_code
_entity_poly.pdbx_strand_id
1 'polypeptide(L)'
;PREEVAYVTCTYRNTCIDQPDFLATIDLDPRSPCYGQVIHRLPMPNLKDELHASGWSTACTCCDNFPVKRNKLILPCLVSSRIYVVDVGSECRAPRLCKMIEPVEVFWTCNKGYLNVPRSLPSGDILIANMGDPAGNGRGGFIVLDGETFELKGNWEKECQAPPTGYDFWFQPRHNVLVSSAGVVPKFAFRRFCPDDFRKGIFGRRLNVWNLSCHSLIQCFDLGEDSLPLCVRFLHNPDAAEG
;
A
#
# COMPACT_ATOMS: atom_id res chain seq x y z
N PRO A 1 -7.65 -14.22 -20.16
CA PRO A 1 -6.36 -14.93 -20.35
C PRO A 1 -5.74 -15.24 -18.99
N ARG A 2 -4.95 -16.30 -18.89
CA ARG A 2 -4.18 -16.59 -17.68
C ARG A 2 -3.00 -15.63 -17.57
N GLU A 3 -2.57 -15.33 -16.36
CA GLU A 3 -1.34 -14.59 -16.07
C GLU A 3 -0.11 -15.33 -16.63
N GLU A 4 0.80 -14.59 -17.27
CA GLU A 4 2.06 -15.13 -17.80
C GLU A 4 3.29 -14.67 -17.00
N VAL A 5 3.12 -13.68 -16.13
CA VAL A 5 4.21 -13.08 -15.33
C VAL A 5 3.67 -12.71 -13.94
N ALA A 6 4.47 -12.93 -12.90
CA ALA A 6 4.25 -12.35 -11.57
C ALA A 6 5.38 -11.40 -11.19
N TYR A 7 5.00 -10.32 -10.50
CA TYR A 7 5.95 -9.41 -9.85
C TYR A 7 5.89 -9.63 -8.34
N VAL A 8 7.04 -9.86 -7.71
CA VAL A 8 7.14 -10.16 -6.28
C VAL A 8 8.13 -9.22 -5.64
N THR A 9 7.69 -8.50 -4.61
CA THR A 9 8.56 -7.69 -3.75
C THR A 9 9.44 -8.62 -2.94
N CYS A 10 10.74 -8.36 -2.91
CA CYS A 10 11.71 -9.14 -2.16
C CYS A 10 12.54 -8.20 -1.29
N THR A 11 12.68 -8.53 -0.01
CA THR A 11 13.43 -7.72 0.94
C THR A 11 14.60 -8.48 1.53
N TYR A 12 15.72 -7.79 1.70
CA TYR A 12 16.87 -8.26 2.46
C TYR A 12 16.92 -7.67 3.87
N ARG A 13 16.01 -6.76 4.23
CA ARG A 13 16.00 -6.18 5.57
C ARG A 13 15.81 -7.27 6.62
N ASN A 14 16.56 -7.14 7.73
CA ASN A 14 16.63 -8.12 8.81
C ASN A 14 17.21 -9.49 8.41
N THR A 15 17.87 -9.57 7.25
CA THR A 15 18.75 -10.68 6.89
C THR A 15 20.22 -10.29 7.12
N CYS A 16 21.14 -11.23 6.96
CA CYS A 16 22.59 -10.96 6.99
C CYS A 16 23.15 -10.40 5.67
N ILE A 17 22.29 -10.11 4.68
CA ILE A 17 22.68 -9.67 3.35
C ILE A 17 22.55 -8.14 3.27
N ASP A 18 23.67 -7.45 3.03
CA ASP A 18 23.72 -5.99 2.85
C ASP A 18 23.55 -5.62 1.37
N GLN A 19 22.34 -5.84 0.86
CA GLN A 19 21.95 -5.51 -0.52
C GLN A 19 20.61 -4.78 -0.54
N PRO A 20 20.32 -3.99 -1.59
CA PRO A 20 19.03 -3.36 -1.72
C PRO A 20 17.94 -4.40 -1.97
N ASP A 21 16.74 -4.06 -1.51
CA ASP A 21 15.54 -4.81 -1.85
C ASP A 21 15.34 -4.79 -3.38
N PHE A 22 14.58 -5.74 -3.92
CA PHE A 22 14.38 -5.83 -5.37
C PHE A 22 12.99 -6.33 -5.73
N LEU A 23 12.56 -6.01 -6.94
CA LEU A 23 11.36 -6.59 -7.55
C LEU A 23 11.78 -7.79 -8.42
N ALA A 24 11.31 -8.99 -8.06
CA ALA A 24 11.47 -10.18 -8.88
C ALA A 24 10.37 -10.25 -9.94
N THR A 25 10.76 -10.62 -11.16
CA THR A 25 9.84 -11.03 -12.21
C THR A 25 9.91 -12.54 -12.37
N ILE A 26 8.78 -13.22 -12.22
CA ILE A 26 8.65 -14.68 -12.30
C ILE A 26 7.86 -15.05 -13.55
N ASP A 27 8.36 -16.02 -14.32
CA ASP A 27 7.65 -16.56 -15.47
C ASP A 27 6.55 -17.54 -15.04
N LEU A 28 5.31 -17.28 -15.46
CA LEU A 28 4.16 -18.10 -15.14
C LEU A 28 3.56 -18.80 -16.36
N ASP A 29 4.13 -18.66 -17.57
CA ASP A 29 3.68 -19.45 -18.73
C ASP A 29 4.14 -20.91 -18.58
N PRO A 30 3.22 -21.89 -18.43
CA PRO A 30 3.58 -23.30 -18.29
C PRO A 30 4.30 -23.89 -19.52
N ARG A 31 4.27 -23.20 -20.66
CA ARG A 31 4.98 -23.59 -21.90
C ARG A 31 6.39 -23.02 -21.98
N SER A 32 6.74 -22.07 -21.11
CA SER A 32 8.07 -21.47 -21.08
C SER A 32 9.10 -22.43 -20.48
N PRO A 33 10.31 -22.53 -21.04
CA PRO A 33 11.40 -23.29 -20.41
C PRO A 33 11.81 -22.72 -19.03
N CYS A 34 11.44 -21.48 -18.74
CA CYS A 34 11.72 -20.80 -17.46
C CYS A 34 10.51 -20.79 -16.51
N TYR A 35 9.47 -21.61 -16.76
CA TYR A 35 8.27 -21.65 -15.92
C TYR A 35 8.62 -21.82 -14.42
N GLY A 36 8.07 -20.94 -13.58
CA GLY A 36 8.30 -20.94 -12.14
C GLY A 36 9.65 -20.36 -11.71
N GLN A 37 10.44 -19.79 -12.61
CA GLN A 37 11.75 -19.22 -12.32
C GLN A 37 11.71 -17.68 -12.27
N VAL A 38 12.63 -17.10 -11.49
CA VAL A 38 12.90 -15.66 -11.52
C VAL A 38 13.69 -15.33 -12.78
N ILE A 39 13.04 -14.66 -13.73
CA ILE A 39 13.61 -14.30 -15.04
C ILE A 39 14.25 -12.91 -15.05
N HIS A 40 13.91 -12.06 -14.09
CA HIS A 40 14.51 -10.74 -13.93
C HIS A 40 14.47 -10.28 -12.47
N ARG A 41 15.47 -9.49 -12.08
CA ARG A 41 15.54 -8.81 -10.78
C ARG A 41 15.82 -7.34 -11.03
N LEU A 42 14.90 -6.48 -10.60
CA LEU A 42 15.11 -5.04 -10.58
C LEU A 42 15.55 -4.63 -9.17
N PRO A 43 16.85 -4.43 -8.90
CA PRO A 43 17.31 -3.94 -7.61
C PRO A 43 16.86 -2.49 -7.41
N MET A 44 16.38 -2.19 -6.21
CA MET A 44 16.12 -0.81 -5.80
C MET A 44 17.44 -0.08 -5.57
N PRO A 45 17.47 1.25 -5.71
CA PRO A 45 18.70 2.01 -5.57
C PRO A 45 19.15 2.24 -4.13
N ASN A 46 18.31 1.93 -3.12
CA ASN A 46 18.61 2.21 -1.72
C ASN A 46 18.55 0.94 -0.86
N LEU A 47 19.28 0.97 0.26
CA LEU A 47 19.31 -0.10 1.25
C LEU A 47 18.19 0.10 2.29
N LYS A 48 17.71 -1.01 2.87
CA LYS A 48 16.87 -1.05 4.08
C LYS A 48 15.50 -0.37 3.92
N ASP A 49 14.96 -0.36 2.71
CA ASP A 49 13.62 0.17 2.41
C ASP A 49 12.49 -0.65 3.04
N GLU A 50 12.61 -1.97 3.02
CA GLU A 50 11.54 -2.93 3.29
C GLU A 50 10.41 -2.83 2.26
N LEU A 51 10.68 -3.28 1.03
CA LEU A 51 9.63 -3.53 0.05
C LEU A 51 8.62 -4.54 0.63
N HIS A 52 7.38 -4.11 0.77
CA HIS A 52 6.35 -4.89 1.46
C HIS A 52 5.12 -5.11 0.58
N ALA A 53 4.45 -4.02 0.19
CA ALA A 53 3.26 -4.06 -0.64
C ALA A 53 3.54 -3.53 -2.05
N SER A 54 2.65 -3.88 -2.98
CA SER A 54 2.65 -3.36 -4.35
C SER A 54 1.23 -3.18 -4.85
N GLY A 55 1.02 -2.23 -5.75
CA GLY A 55 -0.28 -2.02 -6.37
C GLY A 55 -0.15 -1.31 -7.72
N TRP A 56 -1.15 -1.47 -8.56
CA TRP A 56 -1.14 -0.91 -9.90
C TRP A 56 -1.50 0.58 -9.88
N SER A 57 -0.86 1.38 -10.73
CA SER A 57 -1.16 2.81 -10.86
C SER A 57 -2.53 3.10 -11.48
N THR A 58 -3.23 2.09 -12.00
CA THR A 58 -4.54 2.26 -12.60
C THR A 58 -5.43 1.02 -12.42
N ALA A 59 -6.61 1.24 -11.85
CA ALA A 59 -7.77 0.38 -11.97
C ALA A 59 -8.91 1.28 -12.41
N CYS A 60 -9.15 1.34 -13.72
CA CYS A 60 -10.38 1.96 -14.19
C CYS A 60 -11.55 1.12 -13.69
N THR A 61 -12.43 1.69 -12.86
CA THR A 61 -13.71 1.10 -12.49
C THR A 61 -14.88 2.05 -12.75
N CYS A 62 -14.76 2.96 -13.72
CA CYS A 62 -15.91 3.73 -14.21
C CYS A 62 -15.69 4.25 -15.65
N CYS A 63 -16.59 3.83 -16.53
CA CYS A 63 -16.98 4.48 -17.80
C CYS A 63 -16.03 4.37 -19.02
N ASP A 64 -16.26 3.32 -19.81
CA ASP A 64 -16.38 3.20 -21.28
C ASP A 64 -15.54 3.99 -22.31
N ASN A 65 -14.65 4.95 -22.01
CA ASN A 65 -14.08 5.78 -23.09
C ASN A 65 -12.56 5.99 -23.19
N PHE A 66 -11.73 5.35 -22.37
CA PHE A 66 -10.27 5.30 -22.66
C PHE A 66 -9.65 3.95 -22.27
N PRO A 67 -8.73 3.39 -23.10
CA PRO A 67 -8.03 2.15 -22.76
C PRO A 67 -7.01 2.46 -21.66
N VAL A 68 -7.44 2.30 -20.41
CA VAL A 68 -6.57 2.46 -19.25
C VAL A 68 -5.53 1.33 -19.24
N LYS A 69 -4.25 1.70 -19.36
CA LYS A 69 -3.14 0.74 -19.39
C LYS A 69 -2.60 0.52 -17.98
N ARG A 70 -2.62 -0.73 -17.52
CA ARG A 70 -1.90 -1.18 -16.31
C ARG A 70 -0.42 -1.35 -16.63
N ASN A 71 0.30 -0.24 -16.66
CA ASN A 71 1.71 -0.20 -17.08
C ASN A 71 2.68 0.22 -15.98
N LYS A 72 2.23 0.77 -14.85
CA LYS A 72 3.09 1.06 -13.71
C LYS A 72 2.67 0.29 -12.46
N LEU A 73 3.70 -0.11 -11.71
CA LEU A 73 3.58 -0.70 -10.38
C LEU A 73 4.11 0.29 -9.35
N ILE A 74 3.32 0.54 -8.31
CA ILE A 74 3.64 1.41 -7.19
C ILE A 74 4.13 0.54 -6.04
N LEU A 75 5.34 0.81 -5.58
CA LEU A 75 6.04 0.06 -4.53
C LEU A 75 6.38 1.01 -3.37
N PRO A 76 5.44 1.23 -2.44
CA PRO A 76 5.75 1.88 -1.17
C PRO A 76 6.63 0.97 -0.30
N CYS A 77 7.55 1.60 0.41
CA CYS A 77 8.52 0.94 1.28
C CYS A 77 8.08 1.09 2.73
N LEU A 78 7.94 -0.02 3.43
CA LEU A 78 7.32 -0.07 4.76
C LEU A 78 8.14 0.64 5.82
N VAL A 79 9.48 0.67 5.70
CA VAL A 79 10.33 1.26 6.74
C VAL A 79 10.87 2.61 6.34
N SER A 80 11.39 2.73 5.13
CA SER A 80 11.90 4.02 4.67
C SER A 80 10.79 5.01 4.36
N SER A 81 9.56 4.55 4.05
CA SER A 81 8.48 5.39 3.50
C SER A 81 8.76 5.95 2.11
N ARG A 82 9.78 5.44 1.43
CA ARG A 82 10.06 5.76 0.03
C ARG A 82 9.02 5.11 -0.87
N ILE A 83 8.77 5.70 -2.03
CA ILE A 83 7.85 5.13 -3.02
C ILE A 83 8.59 4.99 -4.34
N TYR A 84 8.59 3.79 -4.89
CA TYR A 84 9.11 3.53 -6.23
C TYR A 84 7.96 3.34 -7.22
N VAL A 85 8.09 3.98 -8.38
CA VAL A 85 7.21 3.78 -9.53
C VAL A 85 7.99 2.97 -10.55
N VAL A 86 7.55 1.75 -10.81
CA VAL A 86 8.19 0.82 -11.73
C VAL A 86 7.37 0.74 -13.01
N ASP A 87 8.04 0.93 -14.15
CA ASP A 87 7.47 0.69 -15.46
C ASP A 87 7.54 -0.80 -15.82
N VAL A 88 6.37 -1.38 -16.08
CA VAL A 88 6.20 -2.74 -16.60
C VAL A 88 5.55 -2.76 -17.98
N GLY A 89 5.12 -1.61 -18.49
CA GLY A 89 4.44 -1.51 -19.78
C GLY A 89 5.38 -1.54 -20.98
N SER A 90 6.58 -0.96 -20.86
CA SER A 90 7.56 -0.98 -21.95
C SER A 90 8.14 -2.38 -22.16
N GLU A 91 8.40 -3.11 -21.07
CA GLU A 91 8.90 -4.48 -21.11
C GLU A 91 8.47 -5.23 -19.84
N CYS A 92 7.43 -6.07 -19.96
CA CYS A 92 6.85 -6.75 -18.81
C CYS A 92 7.80 -7.79 -18.17
N ARG A 93 8.69 -8.39 -18.96
CA ARG A 93 9.64 -9.40 -18.47
C ARG A 93 10.91 -8.80 -17.85
N ALA A 94 11.20 -7.52 -18.11
CA ALA A 94 12.32 -6.77 -17.52
C ALA A 94 11.89 -5.34 -17.10
N PRO A 95 11.14 -5.22 -15.99
CA PRO A 95 10.68 -3.93 -15.47
C PRO A 95 11.81 -2.95 -15.19
N ARG A 96 11.50 -1.65 -15.27
CA ARG A 96 12.48 -0.57 -15.06
C ARG A 96 11.96 0.45 -14.05
N LEU A 97 12.85 0.97 -13.21
CA LEU A 97 12.50 2.05 -12.31
C LEU A 97 12.23 3.33 -13.11
N CYS A 98 11.06 3.95 -12.90
CA CYS A 98 10.61 5.13 -13.64
C CYS A 98 10.74 6.41 -12.79
N LYS A 99 10.34 6.34 -11.52
CA LYS A 99 10.34 7.47 -10.60
C LYS A 99 10.54 6.99 -9.17
N MET A 100 11.08 7.87 -8.34
CA MET A 100 11.24 7.67 -6.92
C MET A 100 10.73 8.92 -6.20
N ILE A 101 9.92 8.74 -5.16
CA ILE A 101 9.52 9.78 -4.23
C ILE A 101 10.28 9.53 -2.93
N GLU A 102 11.10 10.50 -2.51
CA GLU A 102 11.94 10.37 -1.34
C GLU A 102 11.13 10.52 -0.04
N PRO A 103 11.49 9.80 1.04
CA PRO A 103 10.76 9.84 2.31
C PRO A 103 10.57 11.23 2.89
N VAL A 104 11.57 12.10 2.70
CA VAL A 104 11.59 13.47 3.21
C VAL A 104 10.39 14.28 2.71
N GLU A 105 9.97 14.06 1.46
CA GLU A 105 8.80 14.72 0.87
C GLU A 105 7.51 14.26 1.55
N VAL A 106 7.38 12.95 1.80
CA VAL A 106 6.24 12.38 2.54
C VAL A 106 6.19 12.89 3.97
N PHE A 107 7.34 12.96 4.64
CA PHE A 107 7.44 13.39 6.03
C PHE A 107 7.05 14.86 6.20
N TRP A 108 7.57 15.75 5.36
CA TRP A 108 7.28 17.18 5.46
C TRP A 108 5.86 17.52 5.01
N THR A 109 5.40 16.94 3.91
CA THR A 109 4.10 17.28 3.33
C THR A 109 2.94 16.63 4.09
N CYS A 110 3.12 15.39 4.55
CA CYS A 110 2.03 14.59 5.11
C CYS A 110 2.15 14.33 6.61
N ASN A 111 3.35 14.46 7.19
CA ASN A 111 3.68 14.01 8.55
C ASN A 111 3.23 12.55 8.79
N LYS A 112 3.56 11.70 7.80
CA LYS A 112 3.25 10.27 7.76
C LYS A 112 4.49 9.48 7.37
N GLY A 113 4.53 8.24 7.80
CA GLY A 113 5.54 7.28 7.43
C GLY A 113 5.01 5.86 7.54
N TYR A 114 5.88 4.92 7.26
CA TYR A 114 5.59 3.50 7.23
C TYR A 114 4.47 3.17 6.25
N LEU A 115 4.73 3.46 4.98
CA LEU A 115 3.78 3.32 3.89
C LEU A 115 3.54 1.84 3.58
N ASN A 116 2.28 1.47 3.45
CA ASN A 116 1.87 0.11 3.24
C ASN A 116 1.09 -0.03 1.94
N VAL A 117 -0.21 -0.32 1.98
CA VAL A 117 -0.94 -0.77 0.79
C VAL A 117 -1.23 0.40 -0.17
N PRO A 118 -0.83 0.34 -1.45
CA PRO A 118 -1.26 1.29 -2.47
C PRO A 118 -2.45 0.75 -3.28
N ARG A 119 -3.42 1.62 -3.61
CA ARG A 119 -4.54 1.31 -4.51
C ARG A 119 -4.90 2.52 -5.37
N SER A 120 -5.14 2.32 -6.65
CA SER A 120 -5.70 3.35 -7.53
C SER A 120 -7.17 3.61 -7.18
N LEU A 121 -7.54 4.87 -7.02
CA LEU A 121 -8.90 5.35 -6.83
C LEU A 121 -9.68 5.42 -8.16
N PRO A 122 -11.02 5.49 -8.11
CA PRO A 122 -11.84 5.75 -9.29
C PRO A 122 -11.50 7.06 -10.02
N SER A 123 -10.95 8.05 -9.29
CA SER A 123 -10.47 9.31 -9.87
C SER A 123 -9.21 9.16 -10.73
N GLY A 124 -8.53 8.01 -10.67
CA GLY A 124 -7.22 7.78 -11.30
C GLY A 124 -6.04 8.02 -10.37
N ASP A 125 -6.20 8.80 -9.30
CA ASP A 125 -5.17 9.01 -8.28
C ASP A 125 -4.83 7.71 -7.53
N ILE A 126 -3.68 7.67 -6.88
CA ILE A 126 -3.25 6.51 -6.09
C ILE A 126 -3.31 6.85 -4.61
N LEU A 127 -4.09 6.09 -3.86
CA LEU A 127 -4.19 6.18 -2.41
C LEU A 127 -3.25 5.16 -1.76
N ILE A 128 -2.47 5.59 -0.77
CA ILE A 128 -1.52 4.71 -0.06
C ILE A 128 -1.75 4.84 1.44
N ALA A 129 -2.05 3.72 2.10
CA ALA A 129 -2.18 3.67 3.55
C ALA A 129 -0.83 3.79 4.26
N ASN A 130 -0.86 4.30 5.49
CA ASN A 130 0.32 4.43 6.34
C ASN A 130 0.02 3.89 7.76
N MET A 131 1.06 3.48 8.48
CA MET A 131 0.92 2.98 9.86
C MET A 131 1.27 4.00 10.94
N GLY A 132 2.16 4.95 10.62
CA GLY A 132 2.69 5.86 11.62
C GLY A 132 3.10 7.22 11.11
N ASP A 133 3.66 8.01 12.02
CA ASP A 133 4.38 9.25 11.72
C ASP A 133 5.89 8.95 11.50
N PRO A 134 6.72 9.94 11.11
CA PRO A 134 8.16 9.73 10.92
C PRO A 134 8.92 9.27 12.18
N ALA A 135 8.38 9.53 13.37
CA ALA A 135 8.95 9.10 14.65
C ALA A 135 8.52 7.66 15.03
N GLY A 136 7.66 7.02 14.22
CA GLY A 136 7.14 5.68 14.46
C GLY A 136 6.02 5.62 15.50
N ASN A 137 5.44 6.76 15.88
CA ASN A 137 4.19 6.76 16.64
C ASN A 137 3.03 6.32 15.76
N GLY A 138 1.95 5.84 16.39
CA GLY A 138 0.74 5.49 15.67
C GLY A 138 0.13 6.72 15.05
N ARG A 139 -0.15 6.64 13.74
CA ARG A 139 -0.91 7.63 12.99
C ARG A 139 -1.38 6.98 11.72
N GLY A 140 -2.67 6.69 11.61
CA GLY A 140 -3.24 6.16 10.37
C GLY A 140 -3.63 7.26 9.40
N GLY A 141 -4.37 6.86 8.37
CA GLY A 141 -4.78 7.71 7.26
C GLY A 141 -4.11 7.29 5.97
N PHE A 142 -4.02 8.22 5.02
CA PHE A 142 -3.52 7.93 3.68
C PHE A 142 -2.79 9.10 3.04
N ILE A 143 -1.84 8.82 2.17
CA ILE A 143 -1.29 9.82 1.24
C ILE A 143 -1.86 9.59 -0.16
N VAL A 144 -1.89 10.63 -0.97
CA VAL A 144 -2.37 10.60 -2.35
C VAL A 144 -1.23 10.93 -3.30
N LEU A 145 -1.02 10.09 -4.30
CA LEU A 145 -0.22 10.43 -5.47
C LEU A 145 -1.14 10.75 -6.64
N ASP A 146 -0.71 11.69 -7.46
CA ASP A 146 -1.33 11.96 -8.75
C ASP A 146 -1.24 10.73 -9.67
N GLY A 147 -2.35 10.39 -10.32
CA GLY A 147 -2.47 9.17 -11.14
C GLY A 147 -1.60 9.15 -12.40
N GLU A 148 -1.21 10.33 -12.90
CA GLU A 148 -0.48 10.46 -14.17
C GLU A 148 1.00 10.83 -13.96
N THR A 149 1.24 11.83 -13.10
CA THR A 149 2.58 12.36 -12.82
C THR A 149 3.29 11.64 -11.67
N PHE A 150 2.53 10.91 -10.84
CA PHE A 150 3.00 10.26 -9.61
C PHE A 150 3.62 11.24 -8.59
N GLU A 151 3.23 12.52 -8.63
CA GLU A 151 3.64 13.50 -7.62
C GLU A 151 2.79 13.37 -6.35
N LEU A 152 3.40 13.67 -5.21
CA LEU A 152 2.70 13.63 -3.93
C LEU A 152 1.73 14.83 -3.82
N LYS A 153 0.43 14.54 -3.72
CA LYS A 153 -0.61 15.56 -3.56
C LYS A 153 -0.83 15.94 -2.09
N GLY A 154 -0.47 15.06 -1.16
CA GLY A 154 -0.61 15.27 0.28
C GLY A 154 -1.48 14.23 0.96
N ASN A 155 -2.11 14.62 2.08
CA ASN A 155 -3.02 13.75 2.83
C ASN A 155 -4.38 13.62 2.13
N TRP A 156 -4.98 12.42 2.19
CA TRP A 156 -6.31 12.19 1.64
C TRP A 156 -7.42 12.67 2.58
N GLU A 157 -7.32 12.28 3.86
CA GLU A 157 -8.33 12.62 4.85
C GLU A 157 -8.35 14.11 5.20
N LYS A 158 -9.52 14.59 5.62
CA LYS A 158 -9.66 15.96 6.14
C LYS A 158 -8.82 16.17 7.40
N GLU A 159 -8.44 17.43 7.64
CA GLU A 159 -7.70 17.82 8.84
C GLU A 159 -8.37 17.30 10.12
N CYS A 160 -7.53 16.85 11.06
CA CYS A 160 -7.96 16.28 12.35
C CYS A 160 -8.81 15.00 12.28
N GLN A 161 -8.89 14.33 11.12
CA GLN A 161 -9.62 13.06 10.98
C GLN A 161 -8.71 11.82 10.86
N ALA A 162 -7.40 11.98 11.03
CA ALA A 162 -6.46 10.86 11.03
C ALA A 162 -6.72 9.94 12.24
N PRO A 163 -6.98 8.64 12.05
CA PRO A 163 -7.17 7.71 13.14
C PRO A 163 -5.84 7.48 13.89
N PRO A 164 -5.87 7.02 15.15
CA PRO A 164 -4.66 6.79 15.95
C PRO A 164 -3.68 5.79 15.35
N THR A 165 -4.13 4.87 14.50
CA THR A 165 -3.31 3.87 13.80
C THR A 165 -3.94 3.52 12.45
N GLY A 166 -3.17 2.90 11.55
CA GLY A 166 -3.64 2.40 10.27
C GLY A 166 -2.84 1.20 9.80
N TYR A 167 -3.37 0.42 8.86
CA TYR A 167 -2.64 -0.69 8.24
C TYR A 167 -3.04 -0.93 6.77
N ASP A 168 -4.25 -1.42 6.53
CA ASP A 168 -4.81 -1.71 5.20
C ASP A 168 -6.11 -0.96 5.02
N PHE A 169 -6.59 -0.91 3.79
CA PHE A 169 -7.90 -0.42 3.45
C PHE A 169 -8.42 -1.09 2.20
N TRP A 170 -9.71 -0.97 1.99
CA TRP A 170 -10.37 -1.23 0.72
C TRP A 170 -11.57 -0.31 0.59
N PHE A 171 -12.09 -0.14 -0.63
CA PHE A 171 -13.24 0.72 -0.86
C PHE A 171 -14.21 0.10 -1.86
N GLN A 172 -15.47 0.51 -1.76
CA GLN A 172 -16.53 0.14 -2.66
C GLN A 172 -17.18 1.40 -3.23
N PRO A 173 -16.81 1.84 -4.45
CA PRO A 173 -17.25 3.13 -4.99
C PRO A 173 -18.75 3.28 -5.16
N ARG A 174 -19.46 2.20 -5.57
CA ARG A 174 -20.92 2.22 -5.77
C ARG A 174 -21.69 2.50 -4.48
N HIS A 175 -21.10 2.19 -3.34
CA HIS A 175 -21.65 2.43 -2.02
C HIS A 175 -21.03 3.66 -1.33
N ASN A 176 -20.16 4.41 -2.03
CA ASN A 176 -19.46 5.60 -1.54
C ASN A 176 -18.73 5.38 -0.19
N VAL A 177 -18.16 4.18 0.00
CA VAL A 177 -17.54 3.78 1.26
C VAL A 177 -16.10 3.35 1.07
N LEU A 178 -15.25 3.75 2.01
CA LEU A 178 -13.92 3.18 2.23
C LEU A 178 -13.88 2.63 3.66
N VAL A 179 -13.29 1.46 3.83
CA VAL A 179 -13.04 0.88 5.16
C VAL A 179 -11.54 0.67 5.32
N SER A 180 -10.99 1.15 6.44
CA SER A 180 -9.61 0.89 6.81
C SER A 180 -9.50 0.21 8.16
N SER A 181 -8.49 -0.65 8.27
CA SER A 181 -8.10 -1.24 9.53
C SER A 181 -7.20 -0.27 10.30
N ALA A 182 -7.39 -0.24 11.61
CA ALA A 182 -6.36 0.14 12.55
C ALA A 182 -5.17 -0.86 12.45
N GLY A 183 -4.10 -0.64 13.20
CA GLY A 183 -2.92 -1.48 12.99
C GLY A 183 -1.87 -1.42 14.05
N VAL A 184 -0.73 -2.00 13.69
CA VAL A 184 0.46 -1.98 14.54
C VAL A 184 1.04 -0.58 14.63
N VAL A 185 1.72 -0.30 15.73
CA VAL A 185 2.44 0.96 15.95
C VAL A 185 3.93 0.70 15.68
N PRO A 186 4.54 1.35 14.66
CA PRO A 186 5.88 1.02 14.19
C PRO A 186 6.96 0.95 15.27
N LYS A 187 7.03 1.95 16.16
CA LYS A 187 8.07 2.02 17.21
C LYS A 187 8.08 0.83 18.17
N PHE A 188 6.94 0.16 18.32
CA PHE A 188 6.81 -1.06 19.13
C PHE A 188 6.97 -2.31 18.28
N ALA A 189 6.26 -2.39 17.15
CA ALA A 189 6.21 -3.60 16.33
C ALA A 189 7.56 -4.00 15.74
N PHE A 190 8.38 -3.03 15.31
CA PHE A 190 9.67 -3.32 14.68
C PHE A 190 10.81 -3.65 15.65
N ARG A 191 10.59 -3.55 16.97
CA ARG A 191 11.56 -4.03 17.95
C ARG A 191 11.43 -5.54 18.15
N ARG A 192 10.20 -6.00 18.34
CA ARG A 192 9.72 -7.40 18.39
C ARG A 192 8.28 -7.36 18.88
N PHE A 193 7.40 -8.20 18.36
CA PHE A 193 6.05 -8.31 18.91
C PHE A 193 6.12 -8.72 20.40
N CYS A 194 5.41 -7.98 21.24
CA CYS A 194 5.37 -8.18 22.68
C CYS A 194 3.91 -8.38 23.13
N PRO A 195 3.54 -9.55 23.68
CA PRO A 195 2.18 -9.79 24.18
C PRO A 195 1.75 -8.81 25.29
N ASP A 196 2.68 -8.30 26.10
CA ASP A 196 2.35 -7.28 27.10
C ASP A 196 1.96 -5.94 26.46
N ASP A 197 2.62 -5.56 25.37
CA ASP A 197 2.27 -4.33 24.64
C ASP A 197 0.92 -4.45 23.95
N PHE A 198 0.59 -5.64 23.46
CA PHE A 198 -0.75 -5.97 22.96
C PHE A 198 -1.81 -5.81 24.05
N ARG A 199 -1.61 -6.42 25.23
CA ARG A 199 -2.52 -6.31 26.39
C ARG A 199 -2.68 -4.88 26.92
N LYS A 200 -1.69 -4.01 26.73
CA LYS A 200 -1.77 -2.58 27.09
C LYS A 200 -2.62 -1.76 26.11
N GLY A 201 -3.12 -2.36 25.02
CA GLY A 201 -3.91 -1.66 24.02
C GLY A 201 -3.09 -0.68 23.18
N ILE A 202 -1.79 -0.92 23.03
CA ILE A 202 -0.90 -0.05 22.23
C ILE A 202 -1.23 -0.15 20.74
N PHE A 203 -1.65 -1.34 20.29
CA PHE A 203 -2.03 -1.58 18.90
C PHE A 203 -3.48 -1.23 18.64
N GLY A 204 -3.76 -0.88 17.40
CA GLY A 204 -5.10 -0.55 16.94
C GLY A 204 -6.00 -1.77 16.86
N ARG A 205 -7.27 -1.59 17.24
CA ARG A 205 -8.31 -2.63 17.27
C ARG A 205 -9.61 -2.25 16.55
N ARG A 206 -9.55 -1.20 15.73
CA ARG A 206 -10.73 -0.58 15.12
C ARG A 206 -10.81 -0.81 13.63
N LEU A 207 -12.03 -0.86 13.11
CA LEU A 207 -12.32 -0.57 11.71
C LEU A 207 -12.84 0.87 11.61
N ASN A 208 -12.33 1.59 10.63
CA ASN A 208 -12.69 2.97 10.35
C ASN A 208 -13.50 2.99 9.05
N VAL A 209 -14.72 3.50 9.09
CA VAL A 209 -15.57 3.65 7.91
C VAL A 209 -15.57 5.11 7.49
N TRP A 210 -15.33 5.33 6.21
CA TRP A 210 -15.13 6.64 5.61
C TRP A 210 -16.14 6.87 4.50
N ASN A 211 -16.61 8.10 4.37
CA ASN A 211 -17.26 8.57 3.16
C ASN A 211 -16.18 8.79 2.09
N LEU A 212 -16.23 7.99 1.02
CA LEU A 212 -15.19 7.98 -0.01
C LEU A 212 -15.12 9.31 -0.77
N SER A 213 -16.25 9.91 -1.12
CA SER A 213 -16.29 11.18 -1.87
C SER A 213 -15.93 12.39 -1.02
N CYS A 214 -16.32 12.39 0.26
CA CYS A 214 -16.10 13.53 1.16
C CYS A 214 -14.81 13.44 1.97
N HIS A 215 -14.05 12.35 1.82
CA HIS A 215 -12.77 12.09 2.50
C HIS A 215 -12.90 12.21 4.03
N SER A 216 -14.02 11.73 4.57
CA SER A 216 -14.37 11.96 5.97
C SER A 216 -14.67 10.67 6.72
N LEU A 217 -14.13 10.55 7.93
CA LEU A 217 -14.40 9.46 8.84
C LEU A 217 -15.85 9.58 9.35
N ILE A 218 -16.68 8.57 9.10
CA ILE A 218 -18.09 8.57 9.48
C ILE A 218 -18.39 7.68 10.67
N GLN A 219 -17.68 6.55 10.80
CA GLN A 219 -17.90 5.58 11.89
C GLN A 219 -16.59 4.89 12.28
N CYS A 220 -16.52 4.43 13.52
CA CYS A 220 -15.43 3.63 14.05
C CYS A 220 -16.02 2.46 14.83
N PHE A 221 -15.66 1.24 14.46
CA PHE A 221 -16.06 0.02 15.14
C PHE A 221 -14.89 -0.53 15.93
N ASP A 222 -15.06 -0.71 17.24
CA ASP A 222 -14.09 -1.43 18.07
C ASP A 222 -14.36 -2.93 17.95
N LEU A 223 -13.33 -3.70 17.55
CA LEU A 223 -13.41 -5.14 17.36
C LEU A 223 -13.09 -5.94 18.64
N GLY A 224 -12.83 -5.25 19.76
CA GLY A 224 -12.52 -5.86 21.05
C GLY A 224 -11.03 -5.85 21.39
N GLU A 225 -10.72 -5.96 22.67
CA GLU A 225 -9.36 -5.81 23.23
C GLU A 225 -8.38 -6.89 22.73
N ASP A 226 -8.90 -8.05 22.34
CA ASP A 226 -8.11 -9.19 21.83
C ASP A 226 -7.94 -9.18 20.30
N SER A 227 -8.24 -8.06 19.63
CA SER A 227 -8.19 -7.96 18.17
C SER A 227 -7.02 -7.12 17.64
N LEU A 228 -6.51 -7.54 16.47
CA LEU A 228 -5.58 -6.77 15.63
C LEU A 228 -6.03 -6.89 14.18
N PRO A 229 -6.93 -6.01 13.69
CA PRO A 229 -7.32 -6.04 12.30
C PRO A 229 -6.12 -5.71 11.42
N LEU A 230 -5.89 -6.53 10.40
CA LEU A 230 -4.82 -6.31 9.43
C LEU A 230 -5.43 -6.05 8.07
N CYS A 231 -5.91 -7.10 7.39
CA CYS A 231 -6.39 -6.98 6.01
C CYS A 231 -7.87 -6.63 5.94
N VAL A 232 -8.24 -5.70 5.07
CA VAL A 232 -9.63 -5.38 4.72
C VAL A 232 -9.92 -5.91 3.32
N ARG A 233 -10.98 -6.71 3.16
CA ARG A 233 -11.41 -7.26 1.87
C ARG A 233 -12.92 -7.13 1.77
N PHE A 234 -13.39 -6.48 0.70
CA PHE A 234 -14.81 -6.53 0.34
C PHE A 234 -15.07 -7.76 -0.51
N LEU A 235 -16.33 -8.20 -0.53
CA LEU A 235 -16.81 -9.09 -1.58
C LEU A 235 -16.54 -8.48 -2.96
N HIS A 236 -16.18 -9.31 -3.93
CA HIS A 236 -15.87 -8.85 -5.28
C HIS A 236 -17.09 -8.31 -6.03
N ASN A 237 -18.31 -8.67 -5.61
CA ASN A 237 -19.53 -8.13 -6.20
C ASN A 237 -19.64 -6.63 -5.85
N PRO A 238 -19.58 -5.72 -6.85
CA PRO A 238 -19.61 -4.28 -6.61
C PRO A 238 -20.94 -3.76 -6.03
N ASP A 239 -22.01 -4.55 -6.15
CA ASP A 239 -23.36 -4.23 -5.65
C ASP A 239 -23.67 -4.87 -4.28
N ALA A 240 -22.73 -5.65 -3.73
CA ALA A 240 -22.90 -6.23 -2.40
C ALA A 240 -22.78 -5.15 -1.32
N ALA A 241 -23.84 -4.98 -0.52
CA ALA A 241 -23.87 -4.10 0.63
C ALA A 241 -23.34 -4.76 1.93
N GLU A 242 -22.94 -6.04 1.84
CA GLU A 242 -22.43 -6.87 2.95
C GLU A 242 -21.01 -7.36 2.65
N GLY A 243 -20.29 -7.76 3.70
CA GLY A 243 -18.90 -8.26 3.61
C GLY A 243 -18.36 -8.73 4.94
#